data_AF-A0A973WIC9-F1
#
_entry.id   AF-A0A973WIC9-F1
#
_cell.length_a   1.000
_cell.length_b   1.000
_cell.length_c   1.000
_cell.angle_alpha   90.00
_cell.angle_beta   90.00
_cell.angle_gamma   90.00
#
_symmetry.space_group_name_H-M   'P 1'
#
loop_
_entity.id
_entity.type
_entity.pdbx_description
1 polymer ?
#
loop_
_entity_poly.entity_id
_entity_poly.type
_entity_poly.pdbx_seq_one_letter_code
_entity_poly.pdbx_strand_id
1 'polypeptide(L)'
;MAPHHLPFYLAPANGTDTLMVLMGIFLVGAVFWVGTIYWRLHSLPERMAHKSQKLQFEIVAILGLLSLFTHNHLFWVIGLFLALIDIPDFGTPLRSIADSVEKIAETTPGDGNEAAPSPLPADGQANAPSTEKPGPVKAREQSNV
;
A
#
# COMPACT_ATOMS: atom_id res chain seq x y z
N MET A 1 -0.08 67.24 34.87
CA MET A 1 -1.15 66.22 34.83
C MET A 1 -0.66 65.13 33.89
N ALA A 2 -0.23 63.98 34.44
CA ALA A 2 0.29 62.89 33.62
C ALA A 2 -0.87 62.15 32.93
N PRO A 3 -0.66 61.55 31.74
CA PRO A 3 -1.73 60.87 31.00
C PRO A 3 -2.34 59.74 31.84
N HIS A 4 -3.66 59.78 32.03
CA HIS A 4 -4.42 58.85 32.88
C HIS A 4 -4.78 57.51 32.20
N HIS A 5 -4.13 57.15 31.08
CA HIS A 5 -4.29 55.83 30.47
C HIS A 5 -2.93 55.34 29.96
N LEU A 6 -2.45 54.25 30.54
CA LEU A 6 -1.40 53.46 29.92
C LEU A 6 -2.06 52.63 28.81
N PRO A 7 -1.43 52.53 27.62
CA PRO A 7 -1.96 51.70 26.55
C PRO A 7 -2.01 50.23 26.98
N PHE A 8 -2.99 49.50 26.44
CA PHE A 8 -3.35 48.15 26.88
C PHE A 8 -2.23 47.10 26.79
N TYR A 9 -1.20 47.37 25.98
CA TYR A 9 -0.05 46.48 25.77
C TYR A 9 1.10 46.70 26.77
N LEU A 10 1.00 47.70 27.65
CA LEU A 10 1.98 47.92 28.73
C LEU A 10 1.44 47.39 30.05
N ALA A 11 2.31 46.72 30.80
CA ALA A 11 2.00 46.24 32.15
C ALA A 11 1.69 47.44 33.09
N PRO A 12 0.55 47.45 33.80
CA PRO A 12 0.25 48.50 34.77
C PRO A 12 1.04 48.29 36.08
N ALA A 13 1.22 49.36 36.85
CA ALA A 13 1.93 49.33 38.13
C ALA A 13 1.25 48.46 39.22
N ASN A 14 0.02 48.00 38.98
CA ASN A 14 -0.72 47.06 39.82
C ASN A 14 -0.26 45.59 39.65
N GLY A 15 0.72 45.33 38.76
CA GLY A 15 1.54 44.12 38.76
C GLY A 15 1.10 42.97 37.85
N THR A 16 -0.06 43.05 37.20
CA THR A 16 -0.51 41.98 36.28
C THR A 16 -0.45 42.43 34.83
N ASP A 17 0.52 41.88 34.08
CA ASP A 17 0.63 42.06 32.63
C ASP A 17 -0.33 41.09 31.91
N THR A 18 -1.43 41.63 31.37
CA THR A 18 -2.44 40.86 30.66
C THR A 18 -1.88 40.19 29.40
N LEU A 19 -0.94 40.82 28.70
CA LEU A 19 -0.32 40.22 27.51
C LEU A 19 0.60 39.06 27.89
N MET A 20 1.36 39.20 28.98
CA MET A 20 2.18 38.11 29.52
C MET A 20 1.33 36.90 29.88
N VAL A 21 0.18 37.12 30.56
CA VAL A 21 -0.74 36.03 30.94
C VAL A 21 -1.35 35.37 29.70
N LEU A 22 -1.84 36.15 28.74
CA LEU A 22 -2.38 35.63 27.48
C LEU A 22 -1.35 34.83 26.70
N MET A 23 -0.13 35.34 26.58
CA MET A 23 0.97 34.65 25.91
C MET A 23 1.33 33.35 26.63
N GLY A 24 1.33 33.35 27.97
CA GLY A 24 1.56 32.15 28.77
C GLY A 24 0.50 31.08 28.52
N ILE A 25 -0.78 31.45 28.53
CA ILE A 25 -1.89 30.52 28.21
C ILE A 25 -1.78 30.02 26.77
N PHE A 26 -1.50 30.93 25.83
CA PHE A 26 -1.31 30.58 24.42
C PHE A 26 -0.15 29.60 24.23
N LEU A 27 0.99 29.85 24.89
CA LEU A 27 2.16 28.98 24.83
C LEU A 27 1.84 27.59 25.37
N VAL A 28 1.18 27.52 26.53
CA VAL A 28 0.75 26.24 27.12
C VAL A 28 -0.19 25.51 26.17
N GLY A 29 -1.20 26.19 25.63
CA GLY A 29 -2.12 25.62 24.64
C GLY A 29 -1.41 25.14 23.37
N ALA A 30 -0.48 25.92 22.84
CA ALA A 30 0.31 25.57 21.66
C ALA A 30 1.20 24.34 21.92
N VAL A 31 1.81 24.22 23.10
CA VAL A 31 2.61 23.04 23.49
C VAL A 31 1.73 21.80 23.56
N PHE A 32 0.55 21.88 24.18
CA PHE A 32 -0.38 20.75 24.22
C PHE A 32 -0.89 20.37 22.82
N TRP A 33 -1.18 21.36 21.97
CA TRP A 33 -1.60 21.17 20.60
C TRP A 33 -0.52 20.47 19.75
N VAL A 34 0.71 20.99 19.77
CA VAL A 34 1.84 20.40 19.06
C VAL A 34 2.19 19.03 19.64
N GLY A 35 2.14 18.86 20.96
CA GLY A 35 2.39 17.59 21.65
C GLY A 35 1.37 16.50 21.26
N THR A 36 0.09 16.84 21.19
CA THR A 36 -0.95 15.89 20.73
C THR A 36 -0.78 15.54 19.25
N ILE A 37 -0.42 16.51 18.40
CA ILE A 37 -0.08 16.23 17.00
C ILE A 37 1.13 15.31 16.91
N TYR A 38 2.18 15.57 17.70
CA TYR A 38 3.41 14.76 17.73
C TYR A 38 3.11 13.30 18.09
N TRP A 39 2.32 13.04 19.14
CA TRP A 39 1.90 11.66 19.47
C TRP A 39 1.05 11.02 18.36
N ARG A 40 0.18 11.81 17.71
CA ARG A 40 -0.65 11.33 16.61
C ARG A 40 0.15 11.08 15.32
N LEU A 41 1.24 11.80 15.09
CA LEU A 41 2.16 11.61 13.97
C LEU A 41 3.10 10.44 14.23
N HIS A 42 3.54 10.24 15.47
CA HIS A 42 4.38 9.10 15.83
C HIS A 42 3.66 7.75 15.75
N SER A 43 2.34 7.75 15.95
CA SER A 43 1.46 6.57 15.74
C SER A 43 0.96 6.42 14.29
N LEU A 44 1.30 7.33 13.36
CA LEU A 44 0.98 7.15 11.92
C LEU A 44 1.69 5.95 11.29
N PRO A 45 3.02 5.78 11.48
CA PRO A 45 3.76 4.63 10.98
C PRO A 45 3.12 3.30 11.38
N GLU A 46 2.62 3.21 12.61
CA GLU A 46 1.96 2.02 13.15
C GLU A 46 0.60 1.76 12.49
N ARG A 47 -0.24 2.79 12.30
CA ARG A 47 -1.61 2.60 11.79
C ARG A 47 -1.73 2.51 10.28
N MET A 48 -0.83 3.13 9.52
CA MET A 48 -0.82 3.02 8.05
C MET A 48 -0.29 1.67 7.56
N ALA A 49 0.39 0.96 8.45
CA ALA A 49 0.90 -0.37 8.18
C ALA A 49 -0.25 -1.31 7.77
N HIS A 50 -1.45 -1.22 8.36
CA HIS A 50 -2.58 -2.11 8.02
C HIS A 50 -3.18 -1.98 6.60
N LYS A 51 -2.78 -1.00 5.77
CA LYS A 51 -3.36 -0.78 4.43
C LYS A 51 -2.45 -1.10 3.23
N SER A 52 -1.16 -1.43 3.42
CA SER A 52 -0.20 -1.68 2.31
C SER A 52 0.42 -3.09 2.33
N GLN A 53 1.10 -3.43 1.22
CA GLN A 53 1.88 -4.65 0.98
C GLN A 53 2.74 -5.08 2.19
N LYS A 54 2.82 -6.40 2.45
CA LYS A 54 3.46 -7.00 3.64
C LYS A 54 4.89 -6.50 3.92
N LEU A 55 5.65 -6.17 2.87
CA LEU A 55 7.05 -5.78 2.97
C LEU A 55 7.23 -4.28 3.28
N GLN A 56 6.39 -3.40 2.69
CA GLN A 56 6.42 -1.96 2.99
C GLN A 56 5.99 -1.69 4.45
N PHE A 57 5.03 -2.47 4.96
CA PHE A 57 4.65 -2.48 6.38
C PHE A 57 5.87 -2.68 7.28
N GLU A 58 6.61 -3.76 7.03
CA GLU A 58 7.66 -4.23 7.93
C GLU A 58 8.79 -3.20 8.02
N ILE A 59 9.19 -2.64 6.87
CA ILE A 59 10.22 -1.60 6.82
C ILE A 59 9.78 -0.32 7.54
N VAL A 60 8.55 0.16 7.28
CA VAL A 60 8.03 1.39 7.91
C VAL A 60 7.87 1.22 9.42
N ALA A 61 7.41 0.04 9.88
CA ALA A 61 7.27 -0.28 11.29
C ALA A 61 8.63 -0.33 12.02
N ILE A 62 9.64 -0.97 11.42
CA ILE A 62 11.00 -1.02 11.98
C ILE A 62 11.61 0.39 12.04
N LEU A 63 11.42 1.22 11.01
CA LEU A 63 11.89 2.62 11.02
C LEU A 63 11.25 3.44 12.14
N GLY A 64 9.95 3.25 12.39
CA GLY A 64 9.25 3.89 13.51
C GLY A 64 9.81 3.44 14.87
N LEU A 65 9.97 2.13 15.07
CA LEU A 65 10.56 1.57 16.29
C LEU A 65 12.00 2.06 16.53
N LEU A 66 12.81 2.11 15.46
CA LEU A 66 14.18 2.61 15.51
C LEU A 66 14.22 4.10 15.85
N SER A 67 13.29 4.90 15.30
CA SER A 67 13.17 6.31 15.65
C SER A 67 12.87 6.52 17.14
N LEU A 68 12.03 5.67 17.73
CA LEU A 68 11.68 5.74 19.15
C LEU A 68 12.82 5.29 20.05
N PHE A 69 13.51 4.20 19.69
CA PHE A 69 14.66 3.72 20.45
C PHE A 69 15.81 4.73 20.42
N THR A 70 16.13 5.27 19.25
CA THR A 70 17.26 6.19 19.06
C THR A 70 16.91 7.64 19.37
N HIS A 71 15.62 7.99 19.53
CA HIS A 71 15.13 9.38 19.59
C HIS A 71 15.52 10.24 18.38
N ASN A 72 15.95 9.62 17.27
CA ASN A 72 16.31 10.34 16.06
C ASN A 72 15.07 10.45 15.15
N HIS A 73 14.55 11.67 15.03
CA HIS A 73 13.35 11.98 14.24
C HIS A 73 13.55 11.77 12.73
N LEU A 74 14.80 11.69 12.25
CA LEU A 74 15.09 11.47 10.83
C LEU A 74 14.50 10.15 10.33
N PHE A 75 14.58 9.07 11.14
CA PHE A 75 14.00 7.78 10.79
C PHE A 75 12.47 7.83 10.69
N TRP A 76 11.81 8.59 11.57
CA TRP A 76 10.36 8.79 11.51
C TRP A 76 9.95 9.61 10.27
N VAL A 77 10.69 10.68 9.95
CA VAL A 77 10.44 11.47 8.74
C VAL A 77 10.61 10.60 7.48
N ILE A 78 11.71 9.87 7.37
CA ILE A 78 11.96 8.95 6.24
C ILE A 78 10.84 7.91 6.15
N GLY A 79 10.41 7.33 7.28
CA GLY A 79 9.29 6.37 7.31
C GLY A 79 7.99 6.97 6.80
N LEU A 80 7.69 8.23 7.15
CA LEU A 80 6.50 8.93 6.65
C LEU A 80 6.58 9.21 5.15
N PHE A 81 7.74 9.64 4.64
CA PHE A 81 7.95 9.82 3.20
C PHE A 81 7.83 8.49 2.43
N LEU A 82 8.41 7.42 2.96
CA LEU A 82 8.36 6.08 2.37
C LEU A 82 6.95 5.48 2.40
N ALA A 83 6.12 5.87 3.37
CA ALA A 83 4.73 5.46 3.46
C ALA A 83 3.78 6.31 2.58
N LEU A 84 4.22 7.51 2.18
CA LEU A 84 3.46 8.39 1.27
C LEU A 84 3.66 8.01 -0.21
N ILE A 85 4.80 7.43 -0.55
CA ILE A 85 5.04 6.79 -1.85
C ILE A 85 4.56 5.34 -1.77
N ASP A 86 3.63 4.95 -2.64
CA ASP A 86 3.28 3.54 -2.82
C ASP A 86 4.42 2.84 -3.57
N ILE A 87 5.22 2.04 -2.85
CA ILE A 87 6.25 1.21 -3.49
C ILE A 87 5.52 0.02 -4.15
N PRO A 88 5.67 -0.21 -5.46
CA PRO A 88 4.98 -1.30 -6.13
C PRO A 88 5.44 -2.65 -5.60
N ASP A 89 4.54 -3.63 -5.64
CA ASP A 89 4.81 -5.00 -5.20
C ASP A 89 5.83 -5.67 -6.13
N PHE A 90 7.08 -5.74 -5.67
CA PHE A 90 8.16 -6.42 -6.39
C PHE A 90 8.22 -7.92 -6.09
N GLY A 91 7.48 -8.43 -5.11
CA GLY A 91 7.50 -9.84 -4.74
C GLY A 91 6.68 -10.71 -5.70
N THR A 92 5.49 -10.24 -6.07
CA THR A 92 4.58 -10.96 -6.99
C THR A 92 5.23 -11.25 -8.36
N PRO A 93 5.91 -10.28 -9.02
CA PRO A 93 6.65 -10.54 -10.25
C PRO A 93 7.80 -11.54 -10.08
N LEU A 94 8.60 -11.41 -9.01
CA LEU A 94 9.73 -12.30 -8.76
C LEU A 94 9.27 -13.75 -8.53
N ARG A 95 8.16 -13.94 -7.83
CA ARG A 95 7.59 -15.28 -7.62
C ARG A 95 7.05 -15.87 -8.93
N SER A 96 6.42 -15.06 -9.78
CA SER A 96 5.99 -15.52 -11.11
C SER A 96 7.17 -15.96 -12.00
N ILE A 97 8.34 -15.33 -11.86
CA ILE A 97 9.56 -15.71 -12.58
C ILE A 97 10.09 -17.04 -12.04
N ALA A 98 10.10 -17.24 -10.72
CA ALA A 98 10.51 -18.50 -10.11
C ALA A 98 9.60 -19.66 -10.55
N ASP A 99 8.27 -19.47 -10.50
CA ASP A 99 7.29 -20.47 -10.96
C ASP A 99 7.44 -20.77 -12.46
N SER A 100 7.72 -19.74 -13.28
CA SER A 100 7.95 -19.92 -14.71
C SER A 100 9.25 -20.68 -15.01
N VAL A 101 10.32 -20.43 -14.23
CA VAL A 101 11.60 -21.13 -14.35
C VAL A 101 11.48 -22.58 -13.89
N GLU A 102 10.78 -22.85 -12.79
CA GLU A 102 10.48 -24.20 -12.31
C GLU A 102 9.74 -25.01 -13.39
N LYS A 103 8.72 -24.42 -14.01
CA LYS A 103 7.99 -25.04 -15.11
C LYS A 103 8.88 -25.30 -16.33
N ILE A 104 9.81 -24.38 -16.67
CA ILE A 104 10.76 -24.59 -17.77
C ILE A 104 11.74 -25.72 -17.45
N ALA A 105 12.21 -25.80 -16.21
CA ALA A 105 13.09 -26.87 -15.73
C ALA A 105 12.38 -28.25 -15.74
N GLU A 106 11.09 -28.30 -15.37
CA GLU A 106 10.27 -29.52 -15.49
C GLU A 106 9.99 -29.90 -16.95
N THR A 107 9.85 -28.92 -17.84
CA THR A 107 9.63 -29.17 -19.29
C THR A 107 10.91 -29.44 -20.08
N THR A 108 12.09 -29.35 -19.47
CA THR A 108 13.32 -29.84 -20.11
C THR A 108 13.22 -31.36 -20.13
N PRO A 109 12.97 -31.99 -21.30
CA PRO A 109 12.94 -33.42 -21.39
C PRO A 109 14.36 -33.86 -21.07
N GLY A 110 14.54 -34.57 -19.96
CA GLY A 110 15.64 -35.49 -19.87
C GLY A 110 15.52 -36.44 -21.05
N ASP A 111 16.38 -36.26 -22.04
CA ASP A 111 16.82 -37.32 -22.94
C ASP A 111 17.00 -38.59 -22.08
N GLY A 112 16.13 -39.59 -22.27
CA GLY A 112 16.27 -40.82 -21.48
C GLY A 112 15.10 -41.79 -21.42
N ASN A 113 13.94 -41.54 -22.04
CA ASN A 113 12.99 -42.64 -22.24
C ASN A 113 12.23 -42.52 -23.55
N GLU A 114 12.98 -42.60 -24.64
CA GLU A 114 12.47 -43.01 -25.94
C GLU A 114 12.11 -44.51 -25.85
N ALA A 115 10.92 -44.80 -25.34
CA ALA A 115 10.29 -46.09 -25.56
C ALA A 115 9.87 -46.16 -27.04
N ALA A 116 10.77 -46.74 -27.83
CA ALA A 116 10.58 -47.07 -29.24
C ALA A 116 9.31 -47.94 -29.47
N PRO A 117 8.80 -47.98 -30.72
CA PRO A 117 7.42 -48.29 -31.04
C PRO A 117 7.14 -49.79 -31.17
N SER A 118 5.90 -50.20 -30.95
CA SER A 118 5.44 -51.57 -31.22
C SER A 118 3.94 -51.61 -31.53
N PRO A 119 3.49 -52.59 -32.33
CA PRO A 119 2.91 -52.31 -33.64
C PRO A 119 1.38 -52.30 -33.65
N LEU A 120 0.84 -51.62 -34.67
CA LEU A 120 -0.55 -51.71 -35.12
C LEU A 120 -1.02 -53.17 -35.26
N PRO A 121 -2.26 -53.48 -34.86
CA PRO A 121 -3.09 -54.43 -35.58
C PRO A 121 -3.93 -53.65 -36.58
N ALA A 122 -3.69 -53.91 -37.86
CA ALA A 122 -4.69 -53.71 -38.89
C ALA A 122 -5.84 -54.68 -38.61
N ASP A 123 -7.07 -54.18 -38.53
CA ASP A 123 -8.22 -54.82 -39.19
C ASP A 123 -9.37 -53.82 -39.31
N GLY A 124 -9.97 -53.85 -40.49
CA GLY A 124 -10.73 -52.74 -41.04
C GLY A 124 -12.16 -52.60 -40.52
N GLN A 125 -12.70 -51.41 -40.74
CA GLN A 125 -13.87 -51.28 -41.60
C GLN A 125 -13.99 -49.84 -42.09
N ALA A 126 -13.98 -49.73 -43.41
CA ALA A 126 -14.34 -48.53 -44.13
C ALA A 126 -15.80 -48.17 -43.82
N ASN A 127 -16.04 -46.94 -43.40
CA ASN A 127 -17.30 -46.27 -43.72
C ASN A 127 -17.02 -44.77 -43.85
N ALA A 128 -17.06 -44.31 -45.09
CA ALA A 128 -17.23 -42.90 -45.44
C ALA A 128 -18.65 -42.76 -46.02
N PRO A 129 -19.12 -41.55 -46.35
CA PRO A 129 -19.40 -40.43 -45.46
C PRO A 129 -20.85 -39.96 -45.65
N SER A 130 -21.58 -39.60 -44.59
CA SER A 130 -22.88 -38.94 -44.75
C SER A 130 -22.73 -37.43 -44.76
N THR A 131 -22.73 -36.88 -45.97
CA THR A 131 -23.26 -35.56 -46.36
C THR A 131 -24.51 -35.19 -45.56
N GLU A 132 -24.56 -33.99 -44.95
CA GLU A 132 -25.61 -33.01 -45.24
C GLU A 132 -25.24 -31.59 -44.73
N LYS A 133 -25.78 -30.61 -45.45
CA LYS A 133 -25.38 -29.20 -45.56
C LYS A 133 -25.76 -28.29 -44.38
N PRO A 134 -25.20 -27.07 -44.33
CA PRO A 134 -25.51 -26.04 -43.34
C PRO A 134 -26.65 -25.08 -43.77
N GLY A 135 -27.32 -24.49 -42.77
CA GLY A 135 -28.12 -23.25 -42.86
C GLY A 135 -29.56 -23.37 -42.33
N PRO A 136 -30.33 -22.27 -42.15
CA PRO A 136 -29.99 -20.84 -42.17
C PRO A 136 -30.63 -20.00 -41.02
N VAL A 137 -30.33 -18.71 -41.08
CA VAL A 137 -30.76 -17.54 -40.28
C VAL A 137 -32.27 -17.27 -40.28
N LYS A 138 -32.86 -16.82 -39.14
CA LYS A 138 -34.11 -16.01 -39.05
C LYS A 138 -34.22 -15.43 -37.62
N ALA A 139 -33.97 -14.15 -37.33
CA ALA A 139 -34.75 -12.93 -37.59
C ALA A 139 -36.15 -12.86 -36.93
N ARG A 140 -36.29 -11.88 -36.02
CA ARG A 140 -37.45 -11.06 -35.59
C ARG A 140 -38.38 -11.51 -34.46
N GLU A 141 -38.64 -10.50 -33.61
CA GLU A 141 -39.88 -10.15 -32.86
C GLU A 141 -40.28 -11.13 -31.73
N GLN A 142 -40.76 -10.74 -30.54
CA GLN A 142 -41.57 -9.61 -30.12
C GLN A 142 -41.70 -9.66 -28.57
N SER A 143 -41.65 -8.49 -27.92
CA SER A 143 -42.67 -8.01 -26.95
C SER A 143 -43.17 -8.92 -25.79
N ASN A 144 -42.87 -8.54 -24.55
CA ASN A 144 -43.86 -8.17 -23.50
C ASN A 144 -43.09 -7.66 -22.26
N VAL A 145 -43.23 -6.39 -21.88
CA VAL A 145 -44.09 -5.88 -20.78
C VAL A 145 -43.73 -6.46 -19.43
#